data_AF-A0A3C2EF85-F1
#
_entry.id   AF-A0A3C2EF85-F1
#
_cell.length_a   1.000
_cell.length_b   1.000
_cell.length_c   1.000
_cell.angle_alpha   90.00
_cell.angle_beta   90.00
_cell.angle_gamma   90.00
#
_symmetry.space_group_name_H-M   'P 1'
#
loop_
_entity.id
_entity.type
_entity.pdbx_description
1 polymer ?
#
loop_
_entity_poly.entity_id
_entity_poly.type
_entity_poly.pdbx_seq_one_letter_code
_entity_poly.pdbx_strand_id
1 'polypeptide(L)'
;MHRLYRHFYFSFVITFIEINRIFMKAFLFTLTCVLLLTSCRVFDSGEIQPAYFKLGDIKVYEPGSSTVLTTHDVRDIWVYLDGESLGIYPYPGHVPVIPDNPEDKSLMQFIAGIRENGIASYLELYPFLEFYELNQKILPGYVYEVNPVFKYRNNTILRFNEGFEHSTQIFGMDLDEDPATGITQTSEKTKSGNYSALLTVNEEHPLLETANTSALLNIPVNASSVYLELDYIADQDFYFGMIGYDETTGNQGIKSYYLGLKANSDWQKIYINLTEEMAASKFDAYRFFFSLQLKGENDTAKVYLDNVKLLHF
;
A
#
# COMPACT_ATOMS: atom_id res chain seq x y z
N MET A 1 12.51 102.75 -12.28
CA MET A 1 11.39 101.94 -11.76
C MET A 1 11.34 100.48 -12.24
N HIS A 2 12.15 100.03 -13.22
CA HIS A 2 12.05 98.65 -13.74
C HIS A 2 12.78 97.56 -12.92
N ARG A 3 13.77 97.92 -12.08
CA ARG A 3 14.59 96.96 -11.31
C ARG A 3 13.92 96.42 -10.04
N LEU A 4 13.07 97.21 -9.39
CA LEU A 4 12.36 96.85 -8.15
C LEU A 4 11.20 95.86 -8.41
N TYR A 5 10.46 96.04 -9.51
CA TYR A 5 9.39 95.12 -9.91
C TYR A 5 9.91 93.72 -10.25
N ARG A 6 11.09 93.64 -10.88
CA ARG A 6 11.69 92.35 -11.26
C ARG A 6 12.13 91.52 -10.05
N HIS A 7 12.60 92.17 -8.98
CA HIS A 7 12.96 91.48 -7.74
C HIS A 7 11.75 91.01 -6.94
N PHE A 8 10.69 91.81 -6.85
CA PHE A 8 9.45 91.40 -6.18
C PHE A 8 8.76 90.23 -6.90
N TYR A 9 8.70 90.27 -8.22
CA TYR A 9 8.11 89.20 -9.01
C TYR A 9 8.92 87.89 -8.89
N PHE A 10 10.25 87.98 -8.92
CA PHE A 10 11.12 86.80 -8.78
C PHE A 10 11.02 86.19 -7.38
N SER A 11 10.96 87.01 -6.33
CA SER A 11 10.78 86.53 -4.96
C SER A 11 9.42 85.86 -4.76
N PHE A 12 8.35 86.40 -5.35
CA PHE A 12 6.99 85.84 -5.26
C PHE A 12 6.84 84.51 -6.02
N VAL A 13 7.50 84.39 -7.18
CA VAL A 13 7.53 83.15 -7.95
C VAL A 13 8.31 82.06 -7.20
N ILE A 14 9.42 82.39 -6.54
CA ILE A 14 10.18 81.43 -5.74
C ILE A 14 9.37 80.94 -4.53
N THR A 15 8.70 81.83 -3.78
CA THR A 15 7.84 81.40 -2.66
C THR A 15 6.66 80.56 -3.14
N PHE A 16 6.05 80.88 -4.29
CA PHE A 16 4.97 80.07 -4.86
C PHE A 16 5.44 78.66 -5.27
N ILE A 17 6.65 78.53 -5.83
CA ILE A 17 7.25 77.23 -6.18
C ILE A 17 7.57 76.40 -4.93
N GLU A 18 8.11 77.03 -3.87
CA GLU A 18 8.41 76.34 -2.61
C GLU A 18 7.13 75.90 -1.87
N ILE A 19 6.07 76.71 -1.89
CA ILE A 19 4.76 76.33 -1.32
C ILE A 19 4.18 75.12 -2.08
N ASN A 20 4.21 75.12 -3.43
CA ASN A 20 3.73 73.99 -4.22
C ASN A 20 4.56 72.71 -4.01
N ARG A 21 5.88 72.83 -3.79
CA ARG A 21 6.74 71.70 -3.42
C ARG A 21 6.36 71.10 -2.07
N ILE A 22 6.04 71.94 -1.08
CA ILE A 22 5.61 71.48 0.26
C ILE A 22 4.24 70.79 0.16
N PHE A 23 3.28 71.37 -0.57
CA PHE A 23 1.96 70.76 -0.80
C PHE A 23 2.07 69.43 -1.56
N MET A 24 2.93 69.34 -2.58
CA MET A 24 3.14 68.09 -3.33
C MET A 24 3.80 67.01 -2.48
N LYS A 25 4.77 67.35 -1.61
CA LYS A 25 5.37 66.41 -0.66
C LYS A 25 4.37 65.95 0.39
N ALA A 26 3.54 66.85 0.92
CA ALA A 26 2.48 66.51 1.86
C ALA A 26 1.42 65.60 1.22
N PHE A 27 1.03 65.89 -0.04
CA PHE A 27 0.11 65.05 -0.80
C PHE A 27 0.69 63.66 -1.09
N LEU A 28 1.96 63.59 -1.50
CA LEU A 28 2.64 62.31 -1.76
C LEU A 28 2.77 61.49 -0.47
N PHE A 29 3.14 62.12 0.64
CA PHE A 29 3.22 61.46 1.95
C PHE A 29 1.85 60.94 2.41
N THR A 30 0.79 61.74 2.25
CA THR A 30 -0.58 61.34 2.58
C THR A 30 -1.04 60.18 1.70
N LEU A 31 -0.76 60.22 0.40
CA LEU A 31 -1.07 59.13 -0.53
C LEU A 31 -0.32 57.84 -0.18
N THR A 32 0.96 57.93 0.18
CA THR A 32 1.75 56.78 0.66
C THR A 32 1.18 56.21 1.96
N CYS A 33 0.78 57.05 2.93
CA CYS A 33 0.13 56.59 4.15
C CYS A 33 -1.21 55.90 3.87
N VAL A 34 -2.03 56.42 2.96
CA VAL A 34 -3.31 55.79 2.56
C VAL A 34 -3.08 54.44 1.88
N LEU A 35 -2.05 54.32 1.03
CA LEU A 35 -1.68 53.04 0.39
C LEU A 35 -1.11 52.01 1.38
N LEU A 36 -0.47 52.44 2.47
CA LEU A 36 -0.01 51.53 3.52
C LEU A 36 -1.16 51.00 4.38
N LEU A 37 -2.24 51.77 4.54
CA LEU A 37 -3.43 51.39 5.31
C LEU A 37 -4.36 50.40 4.58
N THR A 38 -4.21 50.21 3.26
CA THR A 38 -4.99 49.22 2.50
C THR A 38 -4.33 47.83 2.43
N SER A 39 -3.12 47.67 2.98
CA SER A 39 -2.40 46.38 2.99
C SER A 39 -2.84 45.41 4.09
N CYS A 40 -3.63 45.86 5.07
CA CYS A 40 -4.29 44.99 6.04
C CYS A 40 -5.63 44.51 5.49
N ARG A 41 -5.59 43.58 4.53
CA ARG A 41 -6.67 42.61 4.44
C ARG A 41 -6.53 41.70 5.66
N VAL A 42 -7.45 41.88 6.59
CA VAL A 42 -7.72 41.01 7.73
C VAL A 42 -7.88 39.58 7.21
N PHE A 43 -6.80 38.79 7.33
CA PHE A 43 -6.85 37.34 7.26
C PHE A 43 -7.48 36.84 8.56
N ASP A 44 -8.79 37.00 8.68
CA ASP A 44 -9.59 36.41 9.75
C ASP A 44 -10.74 35.62 9.12
N SER A 45 -10.41 34.82 8.11
CA SER A 45 -11.17 33.59 7.88
C SER A 45 -10.74 32.66 9.00
N GLY A 46 -11.60 32.44 9.99
CA GLY A 46 -11.30 31.62 11.16
C GLY A 46 -10.52 30.38 10.75
N GLU A 47 -9.39 30.13 11.41
CA GLU A 47 -8.52 29.00 11.10
C GLU A 47 -9.38 27.73 11.00
N ILE A 48 -9.38 27.10 9.82
CA ILE A 48 -10.13 25.88 9.60
C ILE A 48 -9.42 24.79 10.40
N GLN A 49 -9.94 24.49 11.58
CA GLN A 49 -9.38 23.47 12.46
C GLN A 49 -9.74 22.08 11.89
N PRO A 50 -8.75 21.25 11.54
CA PRO A 50 -9.05 19.90 11.07
C PRO A 50 -9.56 19.02 12.21
N ALA A 51 -10.36 18.03 11.85
CA ALA A 51 -10.53 16.82 12.65
C ALA A 51 -9.40 15.83 12.32
N TYR A 52 -9.16 14.87 13.20
CA TYR A 52 -8.18 13.80 12.95
C TYR A 52 -8.81 12.44 13.15
N PHE A 53 -8.51 11.51 12.24
CA PHE A 53 -8.83 10.11 12.40
C PHE A 53 -7.55 9.36 12.75
N LYS A 54 -7.47 8.88 13.99
CA LYS A 54 -6.36 8.05 14.48
C LYS A 54 -6.64 6.61 14.10
N LEU A 55 -5.80 6.07 13.22
CA LEU A 55 -5.88 4.69 12.74
C LEU A 55 -5.31 3.76 13.81
N GLY A 56 -6.21 3.03 14.49
CA GLY A 56 -5.92 1.92 15.39
C GLY A 56 -5.94 0.57 14.67
N ASP A 57 -6.00 -0.51 15.44
CA ASP A 57 -5.73 -1.87 14.95
C ASP A 57 -6.59 -2.27 13.74
N ILE A 58 -5.92 -2.70 12.67
CA ILE A 58 -6.56 -3.28 11.50
C ILE A 58 -6.90 -4.74 11.77
N LYS A 59 -8.06 -5.17 11.28
CA LYS A 59 -8.45 -6.58 11.21
C LYS A 59 -8.85 -6.95 9.78
N VAL A 60 -8.48 -8.14 9.35
CA VAL A 60 -8.90 -8.70 8.06
C VAL A 60 -9.55 -10.05 8.32
N TYR A 61 -10.76 -10.27 7.80
CA TYR A 61 -11.41 -11.58 7.86
C TYR A 61 -10.92 -12.49 6.73
N GLU A 62 -10.86 -13.80 6.98
CA GLU A 62 -10.63 -14.82 5.96
C GLU A 62 -11.66 -14.70 4.82
N PRO A 63 -11.31 -15.02 3.56
CA PRO A 63 -12.24 -14.93 2.45
C PRO A 63 -13.51 -15.76 2.70
N GLY A 64 -14.68 -15.14 2.52
CA GLY A 64 -15.98 -15.77 2.78
C GLY A 64 -16.34 -15.92 4.27
N SER A 65 -15.50 -15.46 5.19
CA SER A 65 -15.77 -15.50 6.63
C SER A 65 -16.12 -14.12 7.19
N SER A 66 -16.92 -14.11 8.25
CA SER A 66 -17.23 -12.91 9.05
C SER A 66 -16.80 -13.03 10.52
N THR A 67 -16.15 -14.14 10.87
CA THR A 67 -15.79 -14.48 12.25
C THR A 67 -14.34 -14.92 12.41
N VAL A 68 -13.70 -15.40 11.34
CA VAL A 68 -12.31 -15.90 11.36
C VAL A 68 -11.40 -14.83 10.77
N LEU A 69 -10.43 -14.38 11.56
CA LEU A 69 -9.42 -13.41 11.13
C LEU A 69 -8.29 -14.10 10.36
N THR A 70 -7.65 -13.35 9.46
CA THR A 70 -6.45 -13.75 8.73
C THR A 70 -5.30 -12.78 8.99
N THR A 71 -4.09 -13.20 8.65
CA THR A 71 -2.90 -12.35 8.69
C THR A 71 -2.97 -11.26 7.63
N HIS A 72 -2.29 -10.13 7.85
CA HIS A 72 -2.16 -9.08 6.84
C HIS A 72 -0.85 -8.30 7.02
N ASP A 73 -0.40 -7.63 5.95
CA ASP A 73 0.65 -6.61 6.00
C ASP A 73 0.17 -5.31 5.32
N VAL A 74 -1.04 -4.88 5.69
CA VAL A 74 -1.55 -3.54 5.37
C VAL A 74 -0.71 -2.52 6.11
N ARG A 75 -0.01 -1.65 5.36
CA ARG A 75 0.89 -0.63 5.93
C ARG A 75 0.48 0.81 5.61
N ASP A 76 -0.43 0.96 4.67
CA ASP A 76 -0.85 2.26 4.16
C ASP A 76 -2.35 2.19 3.86
N ILE A 77 -3.04 3.31 4.06
CA ILE A 77 -4.49 3.43 3.89
C ILE A 77 -4.80 4.62 2.99
N TRP A 78 -5.56 4.38 1.94
CA TRP A 78 -6.08 5.42 1.08
C TRP A 78 -7.38 5.87 1.70
N VAL A 79 -7.52 7.18 1.84
CA VAL A 79 -8.67 7.75 2.51
C VAL A 79 -9.39 8.66 1.56
N TYR A 80 -10.70 8.46 1.49
CA TYR A 80 -11.61 9.31 0.75
C TYR A 80 -12.63 9.92 1.71
N LEU A 81 -12.98 11.17 1.47
CA LEU A 81 -14.06 11.89 2.13
C LEU A 81 -15.09 12.27 1.08
N ASP A 82 -16.31 11.76 1.21
CA ASP A 82 -17.42 12.06 0.29
C ASP A 82 -17.09 11.81 -1.19
N GLY A 83 -16.24 10.82 -1.45
CA GLY A 83 -15.76 10.43 -2.78
C GLY A 83 -14.51 11.17 -3.26
N GLU A 84 -14.02 12.16 -2.53
CA GLU A 84 -12.77 12.88 -2.84
C GLU A 84 -11.57 12.28 -2.10
N SER A 85 -10.44 12.15 -2.80
CA SER A 85 -9.22 11.59 -2.20
C SER A 85 -8.58 12.59 -1.23
N LEU A 86 -8.40 12.16 0.02
CA LEU A 86 -7.58 12.86 1.02
C LEU A 86 -6.10 12.46 0.94
N GLY A 87 -5.76 11.43 0.16
CA GLY A 87 -4.41 10.92 0.01
C GLY A 87 -4.18 9.57 0.69
N ILE A 88 -2.90 9.25 0.85
CA ILE A 88 -2.40 7.97 1.35
C ILE A 88 -1.69 8.22 2.68
N TYR A 89 -2.05 7.44 3.70
CA TYR A 89 -1.56 7.62 5.05
C TYR A 89 -0.92 6.32 5.56
N PRO A 90 0.28 6.39 6.16
CA PRO A 90 0.90 5.22 6.76
C PRO A 90 0.09 4.76 7.98
N TYR A 91 0.08 3.45 8.20
CA TYR A 91 -0.52 2.78 9.34
C TYR A 91 0.58 2.20 10.25
N PRO A 92 0.51 2.43 11.58
CA PRO A 92 -0.44 3.30 12.29
C PRO A 92 -0.17 4.79 12.07
N GLY A 93 -1.21 5.62 12.12
CA GLY A 93 -1.10 7.04 11.79
C GLY A 93 -2.35 7.89 12.05
N HIS A 94 -2.31 9.15 11.63
CA HIS A 94 -3.42 10.08 11.73
C HIS A 94 -3.77 10.63 10.35
N VAL A 95 -5.07 10.77 10.09
CA VAL A 95 -5.61 11.34 8.86
C VAL A 95 -6.28 12.68 9.21
N PRO A 96 -5.75 13.83 8.76
CA PRO A 96 -6.43 15.10 8.90
C PRO A 96 -7.63 15.17 7.95
N VAL A 97 -8.77 15.64 8.45
CA VAL A 97 -10.02 15.72 7.69
C VAL A 97 -10.66 17.09 7.93
N ILE A 98 -11.07 17.73 6.84
CA ILE A 98 -11.84 18.97 6.87
C ILE A 98 -13.15 18.68 6.12
N PRO A 99 -14.28 18.49 6.81
CA PRO A 99 -15.57 18.30 6.15
C PRO A 99 -16.07 19.61 5.55
N ASP A 100 -16.74 19.55 4.40
CA ASP A 100 -17.36 20.71 3.75
C ASP A 100 -18.39 21.39 4.64
N ASN A 101 -19.20 20.58 5.33
CA ASN A 101 -20.16 21.04 6.33
C ASN A 101 -20.07 20.17 7.59
N PRO A 102 -19.49 20.68 8.69
CA PRO A 102 -19.43 19.97 9.96
C PRO A 102 -20.78 19.56 10.54
N GLU A 103 -21.88 20.18 10.11
CA GLU A 103 -23.24 19.85 10.57
C GLU A 103 -23.81 18.58 9.92
N ASP A 104 -23.33 18.24 8.72
CA ASP A 104 -23.79 17.08 7.96
C ASP A 104 -22.95 15.82 8.29
N LYS A 105 -23.46 14.66 7.87
CA LYS A 105 -22.67 13.43 7.91
C LYS A 105 -21.83 13.35 6.64
N SER A 106 -20.57 12.97 6.82
CA SER A 106 -19.66 12.64 5.73
C SER A 106 -19.40 11.15 5.69
N LEU A 107 -19.23 10.63 4.48
CA LEU A 107 -18.79 9.27 4.21
C LEU A 107 -17.26 9.23 4.13
N MET A 108 -16.64 8.62 5.13
CA MET A 108 -15.23 8.25 5.10
C MET A 108 -15.09 6.86 4.51
N GLN A 109 -14.21 6.69 3.54
CA GLN A 109 -13.85 5.38 2.98
C GLN A 109 -12.35 5.16 3.18
N PHE A 110 -12.02 4.00 3.74
CA PHE A 110 -10.65 3.57 3.99
C PHE A 110 -10.38 2.34 3.13
N ILE A 111 -9.29 2.37 2.36
CA ILE A 111 -8.91 1.29 1.46
C ILE A 111 -7.53 0.80 1.85
N ALA A 112 -7.42 -0.51 2.08
CA ALA A 112 -6.16 -1.15 2.44
C ALA A 112 -5.18 -1.13 1.27
N GLY A 113 -3.95 -0.68 1.51
CA GLY A 113 -2.85 -0.90 0.59
C GLY A 113 -1.71 -1.71 1.19
N ILE A 114 -1.01 -2.35 0.26
CA ILE A 114 -0.01 -3.37 0.49
C ILE A 114 1.26 -3.06 -0.30
N ARG A 115 2.33 -3.76 0.03
CA ARG A 115 3.59 -3.74 -0.73
C ARG A 115 3.70 -5.02 -1.55
N GLU A 116 3.62 -4.89 -2.86
CA GLU A 116 3.68 -6.06 -3.74
C GLU A 116 5.11 -6.56 -3.89
N ASN A 117 5.25 -7.88 -4.03
CA ASN A 117 6.51 -8.55 -4.33
C ASN A 117 7.63 -8.22 -3.31
N GLY A 118 7.27 -7.79 -2.10
CA GLY A 118 8.23 -7.39 -1.06
C GLY A 118 8.98 -6.08 -1.36
N ILE A 119 8.58 -5.33 -2.38
CA ILE A 119 9.24 -4.08 -2.78
C ILE A 119 8.67 -2.93 -1.94
N ALA A 120 9.46 -2.43 -0.99
CA ALA A 120 9.01 -1.44 -0.02
C ALA A 120 8.48 -0.12 -0.63
N SER A 121 8.97 0.26 -1.80
CA SER A 121 8.59 1.48 -2.51
C SER A 121 7.39 1.30 -3.44
N TYR A 122 6.95 0.06 -3.69
CA TYR A 122 5.87 -0.22 -4.62
C TYR A 122 4.58 -0.45 -3.83
N LEU A 123 3.82 0.62 -3.70
CA LEU A 123 2.65 0.70 -2.87
C LEU A 123 1.39 0.64 -3.74
N GLU A 124 0.54 -0.35 -3.48
CA GLU A 124 -0.65 -0.61 -4.30
C GLU A 124 -1.91 -0.81 -3.43
N LEU A 125 -3.06 -0.45 -4.01
CA LEU A 125 -4.36 -0.76 -3.43
C LEU A 125 -4.61 -2.25 -3.53
N TYR A 126 -4.90 -2.92 -2.41
CA TYR A 126 -5.11 -4.35 -2.46
C TYR A 126 -6.49 -4.68 -3.06
N PRO A 127 -6.57 -5.25 -4.27
CA PRO A 127 -7.81 -5.24 -5.03
C PRO A 127 -8.87 -6.15 -4.43
N PHE A 128 -8.48 -7.16 -3.65
CA PHE A 128 -9.40 -8.15 -3.10
C PHE A 128 -10.14 -7.70 -1.86
N LEU A 129 -9.74 -6.61 -1.20
CA LEU A 129 -10.44 -6.13 -0.01
C LEU A 129 -11.55 -5.13 -0.37
N GLU A 130 -12.64 -5.22 0.39
CA GLU A 130 -13.71 -4.22 0.41
C GLU A 130 -13.24 -2.95 1.11
N PHE A 131 -13.94 -1.84 0.86
CA PHE A 131 -13.69 -0.61 1.58
C PHE A 131 -14.25 -0.72 3.00
N TYR A 132 -13.53 -0.15 3.96
CA TYR A 132 -14.08 0.10 5.28
C TYR A 132 -14.72 1.48 5.28
N GLU A 133 -16.02 1.57 5.57
CA GLU A 133 -16.78 2.81 5.45
C GLU A 133 -17.33 3.27 6.80
N LEU A 134 -17.25 4.57 7.06
CA LEU A 134 -17.85 5.24 8.22
C LEU A 134 -18.68 6.42 7.75
N ASN A 135 -19.98 6.40 8.06
CA ASN A 135 -20.87 7.52 7.78
C ASN A 135 -21.24 8.24 9.08
N GLN A 136 -20.56 9.35 9.37
CA GLN A 136 -20.69 10.07 10.63
C GLN A 136 -20.49 11.59 10.49
N LYS A 137 -20.93 12.31 11.53
CA LYS A 137 -20.69 13.75 11.67
C LYS A 137 -19.24 13.98 12.12
N ILE A 138 -18.50 14.81 11.38
CA ILE A 138 -17.09 15.12 11.66
C ILE A 138 -17.00 16.54 12.21
N LEU A 139 -16.58 16.68 13.46
CA LEU A 139 -16.49 17.96 14.15
C LEU A 139 -15.03 18.47 14.14
N PRO A 140 -14.78 19.71 13.69
CA PRO A 140 -13.48 20.37 13.79
C PRO A 140 -12.84 20.25 15.18
N GLY A 141 -11.54 19.93 15.23
CA GLY A 141 -10.77 19.82 16.47
C GLY A 141 -10.92 18.50 17.23
N TYR A 142 -11.79 17.58 16.79
CA TYR A 142 -11.94 16.27 17.41
C TYR A 142 -10.95 15.25 16.84
N VAL A 143 -10.60 14.27 17.68
CA VAL A 143 -9.83 13.08 17.28
C VAL A 143 -10.75 11.87 17.39
N TYR A 144 -10.96 11.18 16.27
CA TYR A 144 -11.75 9.97 16.15
C TYR A 144 -10.83 8.76 16.11
N GLU A 145 -11.02 7.78 16.99
CA GLU A 145 -10.34 6.50 16.89
C GLU A 145 -11.08 5.59 15.91
N VAL A 146 -10.36 5.04 14.94
CA VAL A 146 -10.91 4.12 13.94
C VAL A 146 -10.07 2.87 13.88
N ASN A 147 -10.73 1.72 13.98
CA ASN A 147 -10.10 0.39 13.87
C ASN A 147 -10.67 -0.27 12.62
N PRO A 148 -10.05 -0.10 11.43
CA PRO A 148 -10.59 -0.61 10.18
C PRO A 148 -10.74 -2.13 10.21
N VAL A 149 -11.86 -2.62 9.69
CA VAL A 149 -12.11 -4.05 9.55
C VAL A 149 -12.41 -4.35 8.09
N PHE A 150 -11.48 -5.03 7.43
CA PHE A 150 -11.57 -5.38 6.02
C PHE A 150 -12.10 -6.80 5.82
N LYS A 151 -12.80 -6.99 4.70
CA LYS A 151 -13.29 -8.27 4.22
C LYS A 151 -12.86 -8.45 2.78
N TYR A 152 -12.65 -9.68 2.35
CA TYR A 152 -12.48 -9.96 0.94
C TYR A 152 -13.80 -9.71 0.20
N ARG A 153 -13.70 -9.17 -1.01
CA ARG A 153 -14.84 -8.94 -1.90
C ARG A 153 -15.52 -10.27 -2.22
N ASN A 154 -16.85 -10.25 -2.30
CA ASN A 154 -17.65 -11.46 -2.55
C ASN A 154 -17.35 -12.17 -3.88
N ASN A 155 -16.79 -11.47 -4.87
CA ASN A 155 -16.38 -12.06 -6.15
C ASN A 155 -14.93 -12.59 -6.15
N THR A 156 -14.24 -12.59 -5.01
CA THR A 156 -12.91 -13.18 -4.89
C THR A 156 -13.01 -14.70 -4.98
N ILE A 157 -12.27 -15.30 -5.91
CA ILE A 157 -12.16 -16.74 -6.10
C ILE A 157 -10.86 -17.23 -5.47
N LEU A 158 -10.98 -18.11 -4.48
CA LEU A 158 -9.86 -18.85 -3.92
C LEU A 158 -9.60 -20.11 -4.74
N ARG A 159 -8.41 -20.20 -5.33
CA ARG A 159 -7.95 -21.43 -5.98
C ARG A 159 -7.45 -22.45 -4.99
N PHE A 160 -6.82 -21.96 -3.92
CA PHE A 160 -6.51 -22.72 -2.74
C PHE A 160 -6.26 -21.77 -1.55
N ASN A 161 -6.39 -22.32 -0.34
CA ASN A 161 -6.06 -21.69 0.93
C ASN A 161 -5.41 -22.77 1.80
N GLU A 162 -4.08 -22.81 1.80
CA GLU A 162 -3.27 -23.81 2.49
C GLU A 162 -2.68 -23.22 3.77
N GLY A 163 -3.22 -23.67 4.92
CA GLY A 163 -2.67 -23.37 6.24
C GLY A 163 -1.87 -24.54 6.83
N PHE A 164 -1.71 -25.65 6.08
CA PHE A 164 -0.99 -26.84 6.51
C PHE A 164 -1.54 -27.50 7.78
N GLU A 165 -2.86 -27.39 8.03
CA GLU A 165 -3.53 -27.99 9.20
C GLU A 165 -3.97 -29.45 8.98
N HIS A 166 -3.89 -29.93 7.74
CA HIS A 166 -4.33 -31.27 7.35
C HIS A 166 -3.16 -32.13 6.91
N SER A 167 -3.31 -33.47 6.92
CA SER A 167 -2.23 -34.38 6.51
C SER A 167 -1.95 -34.34 5.01
N THR A 168 -2.96 -34.03 4.20
CA THR A 168 -2.83 -33.90 2.74
C THR A 168 -2.51 -32.45 2.42
N GLN A 169 -1.29 -32.21 1.96
CA GLN A 169 -0.82 -30.88 1.57
C GLN A 169 -1.07 -30.63 0.08
N ILE A 170 -1.42 -29.39 -0.27
CA ILE A 170 -1.52 -28.97 -1.68
C ILE A 170 -0.17 -29.08 -2.38
N PHE A 171 0.92 -28.68 -1.72
CA PHE A 171 2.28 -28.72 -2.25
C PHE A 171 2.97 -30.05 -1.92
N GLY A 172 2.83 -31.02 -2.82
CA GLY A 172 3.38 -32.37 -2.66
C GLY A 172 3.94 -32.99 -3.93
N MET A 173 3.98 -32.24 -5.04
CA MET A 173 4.67 -32.69 -6.25
C MET A 173 6.17 -32.44 -6.08
N ASP A 174 6.95 -33.49 -6.20
CA ASP A 174 8.40 -33.45 -6.33
C ASP A 174 8.80 -32.89 -7.71
N LEU A 175 9.70 -31.91 -7.73
CA LEU A 175 10.27 -31.30 -8.94
C LEU A 175 11.79 -31.40 -9.02
N ASP A 176 12.47 -31.87 -7.99
CA ASP A 176 13.94 -32.01 -7.96
C ASP A 176 14.40 -33.47 -8.14
N GLU A 177 13.45 -34.40 -8.22
CA GLU A 177 13.67 -35.85 -8.36
C GLU A 177 14.38 -36.47 -7.15
N ASP A 178 14.25 -35.85 -5.97
CA ASP A 178 14.79 -36.31 -4.70
C ASP A 178 13.67 -36.67 -3.71
N PRO A 179 13.37 -37.96 -3.50
CA PRO A 179 12.28 -38.37 -2.61
C PRO A 179 12.58 -38.11 -1.12
N ALA A 180 13.79 -37.67 -0.76
CA ALA A 180 14.15 -37.31 0.62
C ALA A 180 13.82 -35.85 0.95
N THR A 181 13.57 -35.01 -0.06
CA THR A 181 13.16 -33.61 0.11
C THR A 181 11.64 -33.47 -0.12
N GLY A 182 11.09 -32.35 0.34
CA GLY A 182 9.66 -32.05 0.19
C GLY A 182 9.12 -31.20 1.33
N ILE A 183 7.86 -30.79 1.21
CA ILE A 183 7.16 -30.10 2.29
C ILE A 183 6.75 -31.11 3.37
N THR A 184 7.11 -30.80 4.60
CA THR A 184 6.65 -31.53 5.79
C THR A 184 5.81 -30.61 6.66
N GLN A 185 4.86 -31.20 7.39
CA GLN A 185 4.07 -30.47 8.39
C GLN A 185 4.89 -30.37 9.69
N THR A 186 4.94 -29.19 10.31
CA THR A 186 5.65 -28.96 11.58
C THR A 186 4.82 -28.10 12.54
N SER A 187 5.09 -28.25 13.83
CA SER A 187 4.59 -27.36 14.89
C SER A 187 5.71 -26.56 15.56
N GLU A 188 6.94 -26.60 15.01
CA GLU A 188 8.10 -25.86 15.54
C GLU A 188 7.88 -24.34 15.48
N LYS A 189 7.35 -23.84 14.37
CA LYS A 189 6.94 -22.45 14.17
C LYS A 189 5.61 -22.45 13.44
N THR A 190 4.64 -21.68 13.92
CA THR A 190 3.32 -21.55 13.28
C THR A 190 2.93 -20.08 13.25
N LYS A 191 2.24 -19.63 12.21
CA LYS A 191 1.72 -18.27 12.13
C LYS A 191 0.25 -18.24 12.51
N SER A 192 -0.49 -19.22 12.00
CA SER A 192 -1.90 -19.48 12.27
C SER A 192 -2.05 -20.94 12.71
N GLY A 193 -3.17 -21.26 13.37
CA GLY A 193 -3.49 -22.67 13.68
C GLY A 193 -2.45 -23.38 14.56
N ASN A 194 -2.26 -24.68 14.28
CA ASN A 194 -1.39 -25.57 15.04
C ASN A 194 -0.16 -26.03 14.26
N TYR A 195 -0.14 -25.83 12.94
CA TYR A 195 0.88 -26.35 12.05
C TYR A 195 1.28 -25.36 10.96
N SER A 196 2.46 -25.56 10.40
CA SER A 196 2.94 -24.88 9.20
C SER A 196 3.68 -25.88 8.30
N ALA A 197 4.06 -25.45 7.10
CA ALA A 197 5.02 -26.19 6.29
C ALA A 197 6.45 -25.98 6.78
N LEU A 198 7.29 -26.97 6.54
CA LEU A 198 8.75 -26.93 6.67
C LEU A 198 9.39 -27.53 5.42
N LEU A 199 10.25 -26.73 4.80
CA LEU A 199 11.19 -27.13 3.76
C LEU A 199 12.58 -27.20 4.40
N THR A 200 13.32 -28.28 4.17
CA THR A 200 14.68 -28.45 4.72
C THR A 200 15.61 -28.95 3.62
N VAL A 201 16.79 -28.33 3.54
CA VAL A 201 17.92 -28.79 2.71
C VAL A 201 19.16 -28.99 3.57
N ASN A 202 20.07 -29.84 3.12
CA ASN A 202 21.35 -30.12 3.77
C ASN A 202 22.42 -30.52 2.74
N GLU A 203 23.64 -30.83 3.15
CA GLU A 203 24.73 -31.17 2.22
C GLU A 203 24.46 -32.42 1.37
N GLU A 204 23.68 -33.40 1.87
CA GLU A 204 23.30 -34.61 1.13
C GLU A 204 22.17 -34.32 0.12
N HIS A 205 21.25 -33.44 0.51
CA HIS A 205 20.06 -33.06 -0.23
C HIS A 205 20.01 -31.52 -0.37
N PRO A 206 20.85 -30.94 -1.26
CA PRO A 206 21.10 -29.49 -1.26
C PRO A 206 20.03 -28.67 -2.00
N LEU A 207 19.12 -29.32 -2.73
CA LEU A 207 18.03 -28.68 -3.45
C LEU A 207 16.72 -29.30 -2.99
N LEU A 208 15.72 -28.46 -2.71
CA LEU A 208 14.33 -28.83 -2.51
C LEU A 208 13.47 -28.04 -3.48
N GLU A 209 12.76 -28.71 -4.38
CA GLU A 209 11.75 -28.08 -5.24
C GLU A 209 10.41 -28.80 -5.17
N THR A 210 9.36 -28.09 -4.78
CA THR A 210 8.02 -28.68 -4.68
C THR A 210 6.93 -27.78 -5.21
N ALA A 211 5.98 -28.38 -5.92
CA ALA A 211 4.82 -27.72 -6.50
C ALA A 211 3.51 -28.20 -5.91
N ASN A 212 2.45 -27.41 -6.14
CA ASN A 212 1.09 -27.89 -5.95
C ASN A 212 0.86 -29.19 -6.78
N THR A 213 0.15 -30.17 -6.21
CA THR A 213 0.00 -31.55 -6.71
C THR A 213 -0.78 -31.66 -8.01
N SER A 214 -1.75 -30.76 -8.25
CA SER A 214 -2.55 -30.70 -9.47
C SER A 214 -2.36 -29.37 -10.17
N ALA A 215 -2.10 -29.38 -11.49
CA ALA A 215 -2.08 -28.16 -12.27
C ALA A 215 -3.43 -27.44 -12.23
N LEU A 216 -3.39 -26.12 -12.11
CA LEU A 216 -4.56 -25.26 -11.99
C LEU A 216 -4.96 -24.76 -13.37
N LEU A 217 -6.12 -25.21 -13.84
CA LEU A 217 -6.76 -24.77 -15.09
C LEU A 217 -7.54 -23.47 -14.87
N ASN A 218 -7.80 -22.70 -15.92
CA ASN A 218 -8.68 -21.52 -15.86
C ASN A 218 -8.22 -20.45 -14.85
N ILE A 219 -6.92 -20.24 -14.70
CA ILE A 219 -6.41 -19.03 -14.04
C ILE A 219 -6.58 -17.88 -15.04
N PRO A 220 -7.09 -16.70 -14.63
CA PRO A 220 -7.28 -15.59 -15.55
C PRO A 220 -5.97 -15.13 -16.21
N VAL A 221 -5.97 -15.03 -17.54
CA VAL A 221 -4.84 -14.56 -18.37
C VAL A 221 -5.19 -13.26 -19.12
N ASN A 222 -6.24 -12.57 -18.67
CA ASN A 222 -6.83 -11.39 -19.30
C ASN A 222 -6.57 -10.09 -18.48
N ALA A 223 -5.46 -10.06 -17.74
CA ALA A 223 -5.09 -8.98 -16.82
C ALA A 223 -6.09 -8.72 -15.68
N SER A 224 -6.97 -9.67 -15.37
CA SER A 224 -7.70 -9.70 -14.10
C SER A 224 -6.72 -9.96 -12.96
N SER A 225 -6.94 -9.36 -11.77
CA SER A 225 -6.03 -9.49 -10.64
C SER A 225 -5.82 -10.96 -10.24
N VAL A 226 -4.57 -11.41 -10.19
CA VAL A 226 -4.16 -12.75 -9.70
C VAL A 226 -3.02 -12.57 -8.70
N TYR A 227 -3.20 -13.01 -7.46
CA TYR A 227 -2.21 -12.82 -6.39
C TYR A 227 -2.01 -14.10 -5.60
N LEU A 228 -0.77 -14.32 -5.16
CA LEU A 228 -0.45 -15.28 -4.12
C LEU A 228 -0.15 -14.54 -2.81
N GLU A 229 -0.85 -14.87 -1.74
CA GLU A 229 -0.50 -14.47 -0.37
C GLU A 229 0.29 -15.58 0.31
N LEU A 230 1.28 -15.19 1.13
CA LEU A 230 2.13 -16.13 1.86
C LEU A 230 2.63 -15.49 3.16
N ASP A 231 2.57 -16.22 4.27
CA ASP A 231 3.39 -15.96 5.44
C ASP A 231 4.63 -16.88 5.41
N TYR A 232 5.82 -16.34 5.68
CA TYR A 232 7.04 -17.17 5.70
C TYR A 232 8.10 -16.73 6.72
N ILE A 233 8.93 -17.71 7.12
CA ILE A 233 10.23 -17.51 7.78
C ILE A 233 11.29 -18.26 6.97
N ALA A 234 12.46 -17.66 6.76
CA ALA A 234 13.49 -18.29 5.94
C ALA A 234 14.92 -18.06 6.47
N ASP A 235 15.68 -19.13 6.70
CA ASP A 235 17.09 -19.06 7.11
C ASP A 235 17.98 -18.48 5.99
N GLN A 236 17.59 -18.68 4.73
CA GLN A 236 18.28 -18.18 3.55
C GLN A 236 17.28 -17.78 2.46
N ASP A 237 17.75 -17.04 1.46
CA ASP A 237 16.94 -16.68 0.30
C ASP A 237 16.43 -17.93 -0.43
N PHE A 238 15.14 -17.96 -0.75
CA PHE A 238 14.47 -19.02 -1.50
C PHE A 238 13.65 -18.42 -2.63
N TYR A 239 13.07 -19.24 -3.50
CA TYR A 239 12.35 -18.77 -4.67
C TYR A 239 10.92 -19.29 -4.71
N PHE A 240 10.04 -18.42 -5.20
CA PHE A 240 8.74 -18.78 -5.70
C PHE A 240 8.76 -18.76 -7.23
N GLY A 241 8.14 -19.73 -7.87
CA GLY A 241 8.06 -19.81 -9.32
C GLY A 241 6.79 -20.48 -9.82
N MET A 242 6.70 -20.61 -11.14
CA MET A 242 5.57 -21.24 -11.81
C MET A 242 6.00 -22.14 -12.96
N ILE A 243 5.16 -23.12 -13.28
CA ILE A 243 5.27 -23.96 -14.46
C ILE A 243 4.00 -23.78 -15.28
N GLY A 244 4.16 -23.27 -16.49
CA GLY A 244 3.07 -23.11 -17.44
C GLY A 244 2.94 -24.32 -18.36
N TYR A 245 1.72 -24.74 -18.65
CA TYR A 245 1.43 -25.85 -19.56
C TYR A 245 0.52 -25.36 -20.70
N ASP A 246 0.90 -25.70 -21.93
CA ASP A 246 0.13 -25.42 -23.15
C ASP A 246 -0.35 -26.76 -23.74
N GLU A 247 -1.67 -26.88 -23.93
CA GLU A 247 -2.29 -28.09 -24.51
C GLU A 247 -1.74 -28.39 -25.92
N THR A 248 -1.31 -27.37 -26.65
CA THR A 248 -0.76 -27.50 -28.02
C THR A 248 0.67 -28.04 -28.07
N THR A 249 1.43 -27.92 -26.98
CA THR A 249 2.84 -28.38 -26.88
C THR A 249 2.98 -29.81 -26.35
N GLY A 250 1.87 -30.52 -26.13
CA GLY A 250 1.88 -31.85 -25.53
C GLY A 250 2.15 -31.83 -24.03
N ASN A 251 1.79 -30.74 -23.33
CA ASN A 251 1.94 -30.57 -21.88
C ASN A 251 3.39 -30.58 -21.36
N GLN A 252 4.38 -30.20 -22.17
CA GLN A 252 5.72 -29.92 -21.63
C GLN A 252 5.67 -28.61 -20.84
N GLY A 253 5.91 -28.70 -19.52
CA GLY A 253 5.84 -27.55 -18.63
C GLY A 253 7.01 -26.59 -18.83
N ILE A 254 6.73 -25.30 -19.02
CA ILE A 254 7.74 -24.24 -19.06
C ILE A 254 7.90 -23.68 -17.65
N LYS A 255 9.03 -24.00 -17.02
CA LYS A 255 9.37 -23.60 -15.65
C LYS A 255 10.03 -22.22 -15.63
N SER A 256 9.56 -21.34 -14.75
CA SER A 256 10.10 -19.99 -14.52
C SER A 256 10.20 -19.69 -13.03
N TYR A 257 11.35 -19.17 -12.59
CA TYR A 257 11.54 -18.61 -11.25
C TYR A 257 11.04 -17.17 -11.26
N TYR A 258 9.96 -16.91 -10.52
CA TYR A 258 9.25 -15.63 -10.58
C TYR A 258 9.83 -14.61 -9.61
N LEU A 259 9.98 -14.97 -8.33
CA LEU A 259 10.39 -14.06 -7.28
C LEU A 259 11.36 -14.72 -6.29
N GLY A 260 12.46 -14.04 -6.01
CA GLY A 260 13.35 -14.38 -4.89
C GLY A 260 12.84 -13.75 -3.59
N LEU A 261 12.65 -14.57 -2.57
CA LEU A 261 12.19 -14.20 -1.24
C LEU A 261 13.38 -14.16 -0.29
N LYS A 262 13.47 -13.10 0.52
CA LYS A 262 14.66 -12.81 1.34
C LYS A 262 14.64 -13.56 2.66
N ALA A 263 15.81 -13.98 3.12
CA ALA A 263 15.98 -14.51 4.47
C ALA A 263 15.47 -13.50 5.53
N ASN A 264 14.85 -14.02 6.58
CA ASN A 264 14.32 -13.24 7.70
C ASN A 264 14.31 -14.08 9.00
N SER A 265 14.06 -13.43 10.13
CA SER A 265 14.02 -14.09 11.45
C SER A 265 12.60 -14.21 12.03
N ASP A 266 11.64 -13.49 11.49
CA ASP A 266 10.25 -13.39 11.98
C ASP A 266 9.27 -13.59 10.83
N TRP A 267 8.05 -14.04 11.15
CA TRP A 267 6.98 -14.24 10.16
C TRP A 267 6.70 -12.97 9.37
N GLN A 268 6.92 -13.05 8.06
CA GLN A 268 6.61 -11.98 7.12
C GLN A 268 5.50 -12.40 6.17
N LYS A 269 4.49 -11.55 6.04
CA LYS A 269 3.47 -11.69 5.00
C LYS A 269 3.94 -11.00 3.72
N ILE A 270 3.75 -11.65 2.59
CA ILE A 270 4.00 -11.12 1.26
C ILE A 270 2.79 -11.33 0.35
N TYR A 271 2.60 -10.37 -0.56
CA TYR A 271 1.62 -10.40 -1.62
C TYR A 271 2.37 -10.44 -2.96
N ILE A 272 2.31 -11.57 -3.65
CA ILE A 272 2.98 -11.78 -4.94
C ILE A 272 1.96 -11.50 -6.04
N ASN A 273 2.15 -10.42 -6.79
CA ASN A 273 1.26 -10.05 -7.89
C ASN A 273 1.64 -10.82 -9.15
N LEU A 274 0.76 -11.70 -9.62
CA LEU A 274 0.98 -12.56 -10.78
C LEU A 274 0.25 -12.05 -12.03
N THR A 275 -0.50 -10.96 -11.91
CA THR A 275 -1.45 -10.47 -12.93
C THR A 275 -0.80 -10.29 -14.30
N GLU A 276 0.32 -9.57 -14.35
CA GLU A 276 1.02 -9.29 -15.61
C GLU A 276 1.67 -10.54 -16.19
N GLU A 277 2.25 -11.39 -15.35
CA GLU A 277 2.89 -12.64 -15.77
C GLU A 277 1.86 -13.58 -16.41
N MET A 278 0.71 -13.79 -15.75
CA MET A 278 -0.38 -14.61 -16.30
C MET A 278 -0.89 -14.08 -17.64
N ALA A 279 -1.00 -12.74 -17.77
CA ALA A 279 -1.45 -12.10 -19.00
C ALA A 279 -0.42 -12.17 -20.13
N ALA A 280 0.87 -12.20 -19.80
CA ALA A 280 1.96 -12.33 -20.75
C ALA A 280 2.13 -13.78 -21.24
N SER A 281 2.12 -14.74 -20.31
CA SER A 281 2.42 -16.14 -20.59
C SER A 281 1.26 -16.89 -21.27
N LYS A 282 0.02 -16.63 -20.86
CA LYS A 282 -1.22 -17.18 -21.46
C LYS A 282 -1.26 -18.71 -21.59
N PHE A 283 -0.65 -19.43 -20.66
CA PHE A 283 -0.76 -20.89 -20.56
C PHE A 283 -2.17 -21.33 -20.13
N ASP A 284 -2.53 -22.56 -20.49
CA ASP A 284 -3.84 -23.16 -20.18
C ASP A 284 -3.92 -23.65 -18.72
N ALA A 285 -2.77 -24.09 -18.19
CA ALA A 285 -2.64 -24.55 -16.80
C ALA A 285 -1.36 -24.04 -16.16
N TYR A 286 -1.41 -23.85 -14.84
CA TYR A 286 -0.27 -23.43 -14.04
C TYR A 286 -0.03 -24.35 -12.84
N ARG A 287 1.24 -24.61 -12.56
CA ARG A 287 1.70 -24.99 -11.21
C ARG A 287 2.49 -23.84 -10.61
N PHE A 288 2.44 -23.74 -9.30
CA PHE A 288 3.22 -22.83 -8.49
C PHE A 288 4.12 -23.66 -7.59
N PHE A 289 5.38 -23.26 -7.49
CA PHE A 289 6.39 -24.03 -6.76
C PHE A 289 7.23 -23.15 -5.86
N PHE A 290 7.78 -23.77 -4.82
CA PHE A 290 8.81 -23.21 -3.98
C PHE A 290 10.11 -23.96 -4.20
N SER A 291 11.22 -23.24 -4.19
CA SER A 291 12.55 -23.77 -4.42
C SER A 291 13.53 -23.23 -3.39
N LEU A 292 14.17 -24.14 -2.67
CA LEU A 292 15.18 -23.86 -1.66
C LEU A 292 16.47 -24.57 -2.05
N GLN A 293 17.56 -23.81 -2.22
CA GLN A 293 18.87 -24.35 -2.54
C GLN A 293 19.82 -23.98 -1.40
N LEU A 294 20.50 -24.96 -0.80
CA LEU A 294 21.56 -24.74 0.18
C LEU A 294 22.65 -23.86 -0.41
N LYS A 295 22.98 -22.76 0.27
CA LYS A 295 24.01 -21.80 -0.14
C LYS A 295 24.98 -21.53 1.01
N GLY A 296 26.22 -21.19 0.64
CA GLY A 296 27.26 -20.79 1.58
C GLY A 296 27.90 -21.97 2.30
N GLU A 297 28.36 -21.74 3.53
CA GLU A 297 29.00 -22.73 4.41
C GLU A 297 28.02 -23.32 5.44
N ASN A 298 26.71 -23.23 5.19
CA ASN A 298 25.70 -23.79 6.08
C ASN A 298 25.55 -25.28 5.81
N ASP A 299 25.52 -26.10 6.86
CA ASP A 299 25.26 -27.55 6.75
C ASP A 299 23.77 -27.84 6.46
N THR A 300 22.88 -26.90 6.82
CA THR A 300 21.43 -27.01 6.63
C THR A 300 20.78 -25.63 6.51
N ALA A 301 19.62 -25.58 5.87
CA ALA A 301 18.76 -24.41 5.87
C ALA A 301 17.28 -24.81 5.88
N LYS A 302 16.46 -24.02 6.58
CA LYS A 302 15.02 -24.23 6.68
C LYS A 302 14.24 -23.04 6.15
N VAL A 303 13.05 -23.34 5.60
CA VAL A 303 12.01 -22.35 5.30
C VAL A 303 10.69 -22.86 5.86
N TYR A 304 9.98 -21.99 6.59
CA TYR A 304 8.64 -22.23 7.11
C TYR A 304 7.65 -21.43 6.28
N LEU A 305 6.56 -22.07 5.86
CA LEU A 305 5.48 -21.43 5.09
C LEU A 305 4.15 -21.64 5.80
N ASP A 306 3.29 -20.63 5.78
CA ASP A 306 1.93 -20.70 6.32
C ASP A 306 0.99 -19.78 5.52
N ASN A 307 -0.32 -19.97 5.66
CA ASN A 307 -1.38 -19.17 5.04
C ASN A 307 -1.21 -18.92 3.53
N VAL A 308 -0.80 -19.93 2.76
CA VAL A 308 -0.59 -19.79 1.31
C VAL A 308 -1.94 -19.75 0.58
N LYS A 309 -2.28 -18.61 -0.01
CA LYS A 309 -3.54 -18.41 -0.72
C LYS A 309 -3.28 -17.99 -2.15
N LEU A 310 -4.01 -18.55 -3.10
CA LEU A 310 -4.03 -18.06 -4.48
C LEU A 310 -5.43 -17.51 -4.79
N LEU A 311 -5.49 -16.21 -5.11
CA LEU A 311 -6.72 -15.46 -5.29
C LEU A 311 -6.79 -14.86 -6.69
N HIS A 312 -7.99 -14.82 -7.26
CA HIS A 312 -8.29 -14.02 -8.45
C HIS A 312 -9.77 -13.57 -8.47
N PHE A 313 -10.17 -12.81 -9.49
CA PHE A 313 -11.57 -12.54 -9.83
C PHE A 313 -12.08 -13.40 -10.97
#